data_AF-A0A662Y9N5-F1
#
_entry.id   AF-A0A662Y9N5-F1
#
_cell.length_a   1.000
_cell.length_b   1.000
_cell.length_c   1.000
_cell.angle_alpha   90.00
_cell.angle_beta   90.00
_cell.angle_gamma   90.00
#
_symmetry.space_group_name_H-M   'P 1'
#
loop_
_entity.id
_entity.type
_entity.pdbx_description
1 polymer ?
#
loop_
_entity_poly.entity_id
_entity_poly.type
_entity_poly.pdbx_seq_one_letter_code
_entity_poly.pdbx_strand_id
1 'polypeptide(L)'
;MRRQRAVLVPTLAALGSGIVVAQTRGTSFVEACAAAEGKYEVDTIHPDGKVDTAVFRLEAAVGSLGVAEGRAAFLELPGKLPALKYIGFGVTEAGLAADSQVVRDLSEFLYRAFQAIPDNDLSIINTDNCPSNGDLIESFVLASQWATVTDSAAFRAYLETKVHFHNTMVDRLTTHRKGDVLVPLTEPWPVKAIAIEDLHGVLDAARLRELPGVHVRTNEGEIATDHLLKFCLGNAVNSAMVYLLALSRQRTANQFQEFPVISEYLDALFTPDILPALCANGVAEQEARQLYTEWLARMKHPHFGLDNFWVSQNALLRLYVRLLVSVNTNIAHDESYRPSVFMAYATAIALRFLTPSQCDSKREIPTVFVGQMDPIQNGAPVFSLTEKTWAYDTGLTANLSTGKYEFDDGEGGRVARLLWRASQNVLGASQSSSHAFPSSARAESSSEVSSGVGVAVASVLSTVKGFDLTNDVYASFAADVAALYQRLVSGKQTAMETLSDVLRNHETSEYLGTKEEVA
;
A
#
# COMPACT_ATOMS: atom_id res chain seq x y z
N MET A 1 0.62 14.26 -0.87
CA MET A 1 0.27 15.28 0.17
C MET A 1 -0.99 15.02 0.99
N ARG A 2 -2.04 14.28 0.54
CA ARG A 2 -3.28 14.13 1.34
C ARG A 2 -3.03 13.63 2.78
N ARG A 3 -2.20 12.59 2.95
CA ARG A 3 -1.83 12.05 4.27
C ARG A 3 -1.13 13.09 5.17
N GLN A 4 -0.16 13.82 4.65
CA GLN A 4 0.50 14.90 5.43
C GLN A 4 -0.51 15.94 5.91
N ARG A 5 -1.43 16.36 5.05
CA ARG A 5 -2.45 17.36 5.36
C ARG A 5 -3.55 16.85 6.31
N ALA A 6 -3.73 15.54 6.38
CA ALA A 6 -4.72 14.86 7.22
C ALA A 6 -4.17 14.35 8.55
N VAL A 7 -2.85 14.24 8.69
CA VAL A 7 -2.19 13.69 9.89
C VAL A 7 -1.14 14.66 10.42
N LEU A 8 -0.02 14.81 9.72
CA LEU A 8 1.14 15.55 10.25
C LEU A 8 0.86 17.04 10.46
N VAL A 9 0.21 17.71 9.50
CA VAL A 9 -0.12 19.13 9.64
C VAL A 9 -1.08 19.36 10.82
N PRO A 10 -2.20 18.63 10.96
CA PRO A 10 -3.03 18.71 12.17
C PRO A 10 -2.25 18.46 13.47
N THR A 11 -1.36 17.48 13.50
CA THR A 11 -0.52 17.18 14.68
C THR A 11 0.38 18.36 15.04
N LEU A 12 1.13 18.90 14.07
CA LEU A 12 2.04 20.04 14.31
C LEU A 12 1.29 21.34 14.63
N ALA A 13 0.13 21.56 14.00
CA ALA A 13 -0.73 22.70 14.30
C ALA A 13 -1.30 22.64 15.73
N ALA A 14 -1.66 21.45 16.22
CA ALA A 14 -2.11 21.26 17.60
C ALA A 14 -1.00 21.52 18.64
N LEU A 15 0.27 21.38 18.24
CA LEU A 15 1.41 21.83 19.05
C LEU A 15 1.58 23.36 19.06
N GLY A 16 0.79 24.10 18.29
CA GLY A 16 0.91 25.55 18.11
C GLY A 16 2.00 25.96 17.12
N SER A 17 2.44 25.04 16.24
CA SER A 17 3.46 25.36 15.23
C SER A 17 2.83 26.13 14.06
N GLY A 18 3.50 27.18 13.61
CA GLY A 18 3.22 27.81 12.32
C GLY A 18 3.59 26.85 11.18
N ILE A 19 2.69 26.67 10.21
CA ILE A 19 2.86 25.67 9.15
C ILE A 19 3.17 26.34 7.82
N VAL A 20 4.22 25.85 7.16
CA VAL A 20 4.58 26.18 5.79
C VAL A 20 4.56 24.88 4.97
N VAL A 21 3.92 24.91 3.81
CA VAL A 21 3.85 23.74 2.92
C VAL A 21 4.54 24.07 1.60
N ALA A 22 5.39 23.15 1.12
CA ALA A 22 6.00 23.21 -0.20
C ALA A 22 5.54 22.00 -1.02
N GLN A 23 4.99 22.25 -2.22
CA GLN A 23 4.48 21.18 -3.07
C GLN A 23 5.59 20.66 -3.99
N THR A 24 6.03 19.40 -3.87
CA THR A 24 7.15 18.86 -4.66
C THR A 24 6.91 18.85 -6.17
N ARG A 25 5.65 18.71 -6.62
CA ARG A 25 5.27 18.69 -8.05
C ARG A 25 3.89 19.29 -8.26
N GLY A 26 3.71 20.02 -9.36
CA GLY A 26 2.45 20.70 -9.70
C GLY A 26 2.15 21.87 -8.76
N THR A 27 1.12 22.67 -9.07
CA THR A 27 0.82 23.93 -8.36
C THR A 27 -0.58 23.97 -7.73
N SER A 28 -1.44 23.00 -8.05
CA SER A 28 -2.87 23.05 -7.76
C SER A 28 -3.23 23.25 -6.29
N PHE A 29 -2.51 22.61 -5.36
CA PHE A 29 -2.80 22.78 -3.93
C PHE A 29 -2.36 24.15 -3.43
N VAL A 30 -1.18 24.61 -3.84
CA VAL A 30 -0.66 25.93 -3.44
C VAL A 30 -1.57 27.04 -3.99
N GLU A 31 -1.99 26.94 -5.25
CA GLU A 31 -2.92 27.89 -5.88
C GLU A 31 -4.27 27.93 -5.17
N ALA A 32 -4.83 26.76 -4.83
CA ALA A 32 -6.08 26.67 -4.08
C ALA A 32 -5.96 27.28 -2.67
N CYS A 33 -4.86 27.01 -1.96
CA CYS A 33 -4.58 27.63 -0.67
C CYS A 33 -4.45 29.15 -0.77
N ALA A 34 -3.74 29.65 -1.79
CA ALA A 34 -3.59 31.09 -2.02
C ALA A 34 -4.95 31.75 -2.28
N ALA A 35 -5.80 31.11 -3.10
CA ALA A 35 -7.17 31.57 -3.35
C ALA A 35 -8.05 31.54 -2.08
N ALA A 36 -7.75 30.64 -1.13
CA ALA A 36 -8.43 30.50 0.15
C ALA A 36 -7.72 31.24 1.31
N GLU A 37 -6.91 32.27 1.02
CA GLU A 37 -6.20 33.08 2.02
C GLU A 37 -5.31 32.25 2.98
N GLY A 38 -4.59 31.28 2.42
CA GLY A 38 -3.69 30.39 3.14
C GLY A 38 -4.41 29.29 3.92
N LYS A 39 -5.69 29.02 3.67
CA LYS A 39 -6.46 27.99 4.37
C LYS A 39 -6.68 26.75 3.51
N TYR A 40 -6.85 25.62 4.16
CA TYR A 40 -7.38 24.42 3.52
C TYR A 40 -8.25 23.63 4.48
N GLU A 41 -9.11 22.78 3.92
CA GLU A 41 -10.07 21.97 4.65
C GLU A 41 -9.63 20.52 4.75
N VAL A 42 -10.04 19.84 5.82
CA VAL A 42 -9.98 18.39 6.00
C VAL A 42 -11.32 17.92 6.52
N ASP A 43 -11.94 16.99 5.81
CA ASP A 43 -13.20 16.38 6.20
C ASP A 43 -12.95 15.09 6.99
N THR A 44 -13.64 14.93 8.11
CA THR A 44 -13.76 13.67 8.84
C THR A 44 -15.18 13.18 8.73
N ILE A 45 -15.38 11.99 8.16
CA ILE A 45 -16.69 11.34 8.09
C ILE A 45 -16.83 10.32 9.20
N HIS A 46 -17.93 10.41 9.95
CA HIS A 46 -18.25 9.55 11.08
C HIS A 46 -19.07 8.33 10.66
N PRO A 47 -19.14 7.28 11.51
CA PRO A 47 -19.90 6.08 11.21
C PRO A 47 -21.40 6.30 10.97
N ASP A 48 -21.97 7.40 11.47
CA ASP A 48 -23.37 7.81 11.23
C ASP A 48 -23.56 8.61 9.92
N GLY A 49 -22.48 8.86 9.18
CA GLY A 49 -22.46 9.61 7.92
C GLY A 49 -22.31 11.11 8.09
N LYS A 50 -22.28 11.62 9.33
CA LYS A 50 -21.98 13.04 9.60
C LYS A 50 -20.56 13.36 9.13
N VAL A 51 -20.39 14.51 8.50
CA VAL A 51 -19.07 15.04 8.11
C VAL A 51 -18.75 16.27 8.95
N ASP A 52 -17.61 16.23 9.64
CA ASP A 52 -17.03 17.40 10.31
C ASP A 52 -15.85 17.92 9.49
N THR A 53 -15.88 19.20 9.14
CA THR A 53 -14.81 19.87 8.38
C THR A 53 -13.94 20.70 9.31
N ALA A 54 -12.66 20.36 9.40
CA ALA A 54 -11.65 21.15 10.06
C ALA A 54 -10.96 22.09 9.05
N VAL A 55 -10.73 23.34 9.45
CA VAL A 55 -10.02 24.33 8.62
C VAL A 55 -8.66 24.61 9.24
N PHE A 56 -7.60 24.42 8.47
CA PHE A 56 -6.22 24.70 8.88
C PHE A 56 -5.69 25.92 8.15
N ARG A 57 -5.00 26.80 8.87
CA ARG A 57 -4.33 27.97 8.32
C ARG A 57 -2.83 27.69 8.20
N LEU A 58 -2.29 27.99 7.02
CA LEU A 58 -0.86 28.02 6.74
C LEU A 58 -0.35 29.45 6.98
N GLU A 59 0.81 29.58 7.61
CA GLU A 59 1.48 30.87 7.81
C GLU A 59 1.96 31.45 6.47
N ALA A 60 2.47 30.56 5.62
CA ALA A 60 2.76 30.85 4.23
C ALA A 60 2.60 29.56 3.41
N ALA A 61 1.87 29.62 2.30
CA ALA A 61 1.95 28.57 1.29
C ALA A 61 3.21 28.80 0.47
N VAL A 62 4.23 27.96 0.64
CA VAL A 62 5.40 28.01 -0.23
C VAL A 62 5.04 27.32 -1.54
N GLY A 63 5.57 27.89 -2.62
CA GLY A 63 5.31 27.49 -3.99
C GLY A 63 5.49 26.00 -4.28
N SER A 64 5.26 25.65 -5.54
CA SER A 64 5.71 24.35 -6.03
C SER A 64 7.24 24.33 -6.14
N LEU A 65 7.89 23.31 -5.60
CA LEU A 65 9.31 23.04 -5.86
C LEU A 65 9.54 22.60 -7.32
N GLY A 66 8.47 22.21 -8.02
CA GLY A 66 8.51 21.98 -9.47
C GLY A 66 8.60 23.25 -10.30
N VAL A 67 8.53 24.43 -9.68
CA VAL A 67 8.65 25.76 -10.31
C VAL A 67 9.91 26.43 -9.76
N ALA A 68 10.74 27.02 -10.64
CA ALA A 68 12.05 27.55 -10.27
C ALA A 68 11.95 28.62 -9.17
N GLU A 69 10.99 29.54 -9.29
CA GLU A 69 10.74 30.59 -8.31
C GLU A 69 10.25 30.02 -6.97
N GLY A 70 9.39 28.99 -7.01
CA GLY A 70 8.90 28.32 -5.81
C GLY A 70 10.00 27.57 -5.08
N ARG A 71 10.89 26.89 -5.82
CA ARG A 71 12.10 26.25 -5.28
C ARG A 71 13.06 27.26 -4.68
N ALA A 72 13.31 28.38 -5.36
CA ALA A 72 14.18 29.45 -4.84
C ALA A 72 13.62 30.01 -3.52
N ALA A 73 12.32 30.30 -3.47
CA ALA A 73 11.66 30.78 -2.25
C ALA A 73 11.73 29.77 -1.10
N PHE A 74 11.61 28.47 -1.40
CA PHE A 74 11.77 27.40 -0.41
C PHE A 74 13.18 27.38 0.20
N LEU A 75 14.22 27.52 -0.61
CA LEU A 75 15.61 27.48 -0.13
C LEU A 75 16.03 28.72 0.67
N GLU A 76 15.28 29.81 0.61
CA GLU A 76 15.48 31.00 1.45
C GLU A 76 14.83 30.89 2.84
N LEU A 77 13.93 29.92 3.05
CA LEU A 77 13.17 29.81 4.30
C LEU A 77 14.03 29.67 5.56
N PRO A 78 15.17 28.94 5.59
CA PRO A 78 15.95 28.84 6.82
C PRO A 78 16.40 30.20 7.37
N GLY A 79 16.71 31.16 6.49
CA GLY A 79 17.04 32.53 6.90
C GLY A 79 15.83 33.38 7.32
N LYS A 80 14.61 32.96 6.99
CA LYS A 80 13.34 33.66 7.32
C LYS A 80 12.62 33.04 8.52
N LEU A 81 12.97 31.82 8.91
CA LEU A 81 12.32 31.05 9.95
C LEU A 81 13.31 30.71 11.08
N PRO A 82 13.71 31.69 11.93
CA PRO A 82 14.68 31.45 13.00
C PRO A 82 14.21 30.43 14.04
N ALA A 83 12.89 30.20 14.15
CA ALA A 83 12.28 29.21 15.03
C ALA A 83 11.93 27.89 14.32
N LEU A 84 12.47 27.63 13.12
CA LEU A 84 12.25 26.37 12.41
C LEU A 84 12.76 25.20 13.27
N LYS A 85 11.85 24.25 13.54
CA LYS A 85 12.11 23.06 14.35
C LYS A 85 11.75 21.75 13.64
N TYR A 86 10.70 21.75 12.81
CA TYR A 86 10.18 20.54 12.18
C TYR A 86 10.20 20.64 10.66
N ILE A 87 10.60 19.57 9.99
CA ILE A 87 10.48 19.41 8.54
C ILE A 87 9.69 18.13 8.27
N GLY A 88 8.46 18.28 7.80
CA GLY A 88 7.62 17.16 7.39
C GLY A 88 7.97 16.69 5.97
N PHE A 89 8.28 15.41 5.81
CA PHE A 89 8.65 14.81 4.52
C PHE A 89 7.63 13.76 4.06
N GLY A 90 7.37 13.66 2.76
CA GLY A 90 6.36 12.74 2.22
C GLY A 90 6.17 12.85 0.71
N VAL A 91 6.71 11.89 -0.03
CA VAL A 91 6.71 11.83 -1.50
C VAL A 91 6.21 10.51 -2.08
N THR A 92 5.64 9.64 -1.24
CA THR A 92 5.27 8.24 -1.49
C THR A 92 6.47 7.32 -1.71
N GLU A 93 6.25 6.02 -1.57
CA GLU A 93 7.24 4.98 -1.77
C GLU A 93 7.90 5.05 -3.16
N ALA A 94 7.14 5.45 -4.19
CA ALA A 94 7.65 5.60 -5.55
C ALA A 94 8.49 6.87 -5.75
N GLY A 95 8.38 7.85 -4.85
CA GLY A 95 9.13 9.10 -4.91
C GLY A 95 10.43 9.09 -4.10
N LEU A 96 10.61 8.10 -3.23
CA LEU A 96 11.75 8.02 -2.31
C LEU A 96 12.92 7.27 -2.96
N ALA A 97 13.89 8.01 -3.49
CA ALA A 97 15.12 7.46 -4.07
C ALA A 97 16.32 8.39 -3.79
N ALA A 98 17.52 7.80 -3.63
CA ALA A 98 18.73 8.52 -3.23
C ALA A 98 19.04 9.75 -4.10
N ASP A 99 18.96 9.61 -5.42
CA ASP A 99 19.27 10.69 -6.36
C ASP A 99 18.06 11.53 -6.78
N SER A 100 16.90 11.33 -6.16
CA SER A 100 15.68 12.05 -6.50
C SER A 100 15.82 13.55 -6.25
N GLN A 101 15.12 14.36 -7.04
CA GLN A 101 15.16 15.82 -6.90
C GLN A 101 14.74 16.28 -5.49
N VAL A 102 13.79 15.59 -4.86
CA VAL A 102 13.33 15.95 -3.51
C VAL A 102 14.40 15.72 -2.44
N VAL A 103 15.21 14.65 -2.56
CA VAL A 103 16.34 14.44 -1.65
C VAL A 103 17.37 15.54 -1.87
N ARG A 104 17.68 15.88 -3.12
CA ARG A 104 18.61 16.98 -3.43
C ARG A 104 18.14 18.31 -2.85
N ASP A 105 16.84 18.60 -2.95
CA ASP A 105 16.23 19.81 -2.40
C ASP A 105 16.26 19.81 -0.87
N LEU A 106 16.02 18.67 -0.22
CA LEU A 106 16.16 18.54 1.23
C LEU A 106 17.61 18.74 1.67
N SER A 107 18.58 18.10 1.01
CA SER A 107 20.00 18.23 1.34
C SER A 107 20.49 19.67 1.16
N GLU A 108 20.09 20.35 0.09
CA GLU A 108 20.40 21.77 -0.10
C GLU A 108 19.73 22.62 0.98
N PHE A 109 18.47 22.37 1.31
CA PHE A 109 17.76 23.08 2.38
C PHE A 109 18.45 22.93 3.73
N LEU A 110 18.90 21.73 4.09
CA LEU A 110 19.65 21.48 5.32
C LEU A 110 21.00 22.20 5.31
N TYR A 111 21.67 22.29 4.17
CA TYR A 111 22.88 23.11 4.04
C TYR A 111 22.59 24.60 4.24
N ARG A 112 21.46 25.12 3.71
CA ARG A 112 21.01 26.50 3.99
C ARG A 112 20.66 26.71 5.46
N ALA A 113 20.09 25.71 6.12
CA ALA A 113 19.81 25.75 7.55
C ALA A 113 21.10 25.76 8.39
N PHE A 114 22.09 24.95 8.03
CA PHE A 114 23.43 25.00 8.63
C PHE A 114 24.05 26.41 8.53
N GLN A 115 23.84 27.11 7.41
CA GLN A 115 24.37 28.48 7.24
C GLN A 115 23.59 29.54 8.04
N ALA A 116 22.28 29.40 8.17
CA ALA A 116 21.40 30.46 8.68
C ALA A 116 20.97 30.27 10.15
N ILE A 117 20.76 29.02 10.57
CA ILE A 117 20.25 28.61 11.88
C ILE A 117 21.04 27.39 12.44
N PRO A 118 22.39 27.46 12.49
CA PRO A 118 23.23 26.30 12.86
C PRO A 118 22.96 25.74 14.26
N ASP A 119 22.40 26.55 15.16
CA ASP A 119 22.19 26.18 16.56
C ASP A 119 20.87 25.42 16.81
N ASN A 120 19.92 25.47 15.87
CA ASN A 120 18.62 24.84 16.01
C ASN A 120 18.71 23.32 15.90
N ASP A 121 17.99 22.61 16.77
CA ASP A 121 17.68 21.20 16.59
C ASP A 121 16.52 21.04 15.60
N LEU A 122 16.77 20.37 14.48
CA LEU A 122 15.81 20.13 13.41
C LEU A 122 15.35 18.67 13.41
N SER A 123 14.05 18.47 13.53
CA SER A 123 13.41 17.16 13.45
C SER A 123 12.84 16.93 12.05
N ILE A 124 13.36 15.92 11.35
CA ILE A 124 12.86 15.47 10.05
C ILE A 124 11.86 14.34 10.28
N ILE A 125 10.59 14.60 9.98
CA ILE A 125 9.49 13.66 10.21
C ILE A 125 9.01 13.14 8.84
N ASN A 126 9.52 11.98 8.43
CA ASN A 126 9.09 11.32 7.22
C ASN A 126 7.74 10.61 7.44
N THR A 127 6.78 10.76 6.54
CA THR A 127 5.45 10.12 6.63
C THR A 127 5.16 9.16 5.47
N ASP A 128 6.20 8.84 4.70
CA ASP A 128 6.13 7.83 3.66
C ASP A 128 6.00 6.44 4.25
N ASN A 129 5.22 5.64 3.56
CA ASN A 129 4.77 4.36 4.04
C ASN A 129 5.80 3.27 3.69
N CYS A 130 7.00 3.40 4.24
CA CYS A 130 8.08 2.41 4.14
C CYS A 130 8.71 2.17 5.53
N PRO A 131 9.25 0.97 5.80
CA PRO A 131 10.03 0.71 7.01
C PRO A 131 11.28 1.60 7.07
N SER A 132 11.76 1.92 8.29
CA SER A 132 12.96 2.73 8.53
C SER A 132 13.03 4.01 7.68
N ASN A 133 11.90 4.70 7.55
CA ASN A 133 11.77 5.84 6.64
C ASN A 133 12.61 7.07 7.04
N GLY A 134 12.99 7.19 8.31
CA GLY A 134 13.92 8.18 8.84
C GLY A 134 15.36 7.83 8.49
N ASP A 135 15.80 6.62 8.85
CA ASP A 135 17.15 6.12 8.54
C ASP A 135 17.44 6.16 7.03
N LEU A 136 16.43 5.78 6.23
CA LEU A 136 16.56 5.76 4.78
C LEU A 136 16.82 7.16 4.22
N ILE A 137 16.06 8.17 4.67
CA ILE A 137 16.26 9.54 4.17
C ILE A 137 17.56 10.15 4.71
N GLU A 138 17.96 9.83 5.94
CA GLU A 138 19.27 10.20 6.48
C GLU A 138 20.39 9.68 5.58
N SER A 139 20.36 8.38 5.25
CA SER A 139 21.36 7.74 4.40
C SER A 139 21.49 8.42 3.03
N PHE A 140 20.37 8.85 2.45
CA PHE A 140 20.35 9.56 1.18
C PHE A 140 20.91 10.97 1.28
N VAL A 141 20.58 11.70 2.35
CA VAL A 141 21.13 13.04 2.60
C VAL A 141 22.65 12.97 2.81
N LEU A 142 23.13 12.01 3.60
CA LEU A 142 24.56 11.80 3.88
C LEU A 142 25.35 11.36 2.64
N ALA A 143 24.71 10.70 1.67
CA ALA A 143 25.31 10.31 0.40
C ALA A 143 25.27 11.43 -0.66
N SER A 144 24.51 12.51 -0.43
CA SER A 144 24.32 13.58 -1.42
C SER A 144 25.58 14.42 -1.63
N GLN A 145 25.69 15.06 -2.80
CA GLN A 145 26.80 15.98 -3.12
C GLN A 145 26.91 17.18 -2.16
N TRP A 146 25.83 17.52 -1.46
CA TRP A 146 25.84 18.63 -0.50
C TRP A 146 26.59 18.28 0.78
N ALA A 147 26.69 16.98 1.12
CA ALA A 147 27.52 16.51 2.21
C ALA A 147 29.03 16.58 1.88
N THR A 148 29.42 16.87 0.63
CA THR A 148 30.81 16.85 0.15
C THR A 148 31.34 18.24 -0.27
N VAL A 149 30.66 19.32 0.11
CA VAL A 149 31.07 20.72 -0.19
C VAL A 149 32.28 21.19 0.64
N THR A 150 32.76 22.42 0.39
CA THR A 150 33.99 23.01 0.97
C THR A 150 34.05 22.95 2.51
N ASP A 151 32.91 22.97 3.20
CA ASP A 151 32.79 22.82 4.66
C ASP A 151 32.24 21.45 5.09
N SER A 152 32.45 20.41 4.27
CA SER A 152 31.85 19.08 4.42
C SER A 152 31.96 18.50 5.83
N ALA A 153 33.09 18.64 6.50
CA ALA A 153 33.27 18.15 7.87
C ALA A 153 32.36 18.87 8.88
N ALA A 154 32.24 20.20 8.79
CA ALA A 154 31.41 20.97 9.70
C ALA A 154 29.91 20.77 9.42
N PHE A 155 29.52 20.72 8.15
CA PHE A 155 28.14 20.41 7.76
C PHE A 155 27.75 18.98 8.15
N ARG A 156 28.66 18.02 8.00
CA ARG A 156 28.42 16.64 8.44
C ARG A 156 28.24 16.55 9.96
N ALA A 157 29.10 17.23 10.73
CA ALA A 157 28.93 17.31 12.18
C ALA A 157 27.58 17.96 12.57
N TYR A 158 27.13 18.98 11.82
CA TYR A 158 25.80 19.55 12.00
C TYR A 158 24.69 18.53 11.73
N LEU A 159 24.74 17.79 10.63
CA LEU A 159 23.76 16.74 10.34
C LEU A 159 23.72 15.69 11.46
N GLU A 160 24.88 15.27 11.97
CA GLU A 160 24.98 14.23 13.01
C GLU A 160 24.55 14.70 14.41
N THR A 161 24.57 16.01 14.69
CA THR A 161 24.33 16.54 16.06
C THR A 161 23.10 17.42 16.20
N LYS A 162 22.62 18.01 15.11
CA LYS A 162 21.53 18.98 15.09
C LYS A 162 20.34 18.56 14.24
N VAL A 163 20.50 17.57 13.36
CA VAL A 163 19.41 17.08 12.51
C VAL A 163 19.03 15.67 12.94
N HIS A 164 17.77 15.51 13.34
CA HIS A 164 17.23 14.27 13.90
C HIS A 164 16.25 13.67 12.89
N PHE A 165 16.63 12.54 12.28
CA PHE A 165 15.79 11.85 11.30
C PHE A 165 14.92 10.81 12.00
N HIS A 166 13.64 11.13 12.16
CA HIS A 166 12.73 10.29 12.93
C HIS A 166 12.10 9.21 12.05
N ASN A 167 12.25 7.94 12.45
CA ASN A 167 11.43 6.87 11.91
C ASN A 167 9.98 7.04 12.36
N THR A 168 9.04 6.79 11.45
CA THR A 168 7.61 6.87 11.77
C THR A 168 6.82 5.70 11.24
N MET A 169 5.68 5.47 11.86
CA MET A 169 4.57 4.69 11.32
C MET A 169 3.37 5.63 11.20
N VAL A 170 2.70 5.64 10.04
CA VAL A 170 1.49 6.45 9.85
C VAL A 170 0.35 5.59 9.32
N ASP A 171 -0.81 5.67 9.97
CA ASP A 171 -2.01 4.93 9.60
C ASP A 171 -3.27 5.77 9.83
N ARG A 172 -3.78 6.38 8.76
CA ARG A 172 -5.12 6.97 8.74
C ARG A 172 -5.69 6.83 7.34
N LEU A 173 -6.81 6.12 7.21
CA LEU A 173 -7.44 5.94 5.91
C LEU A 173 -7.87 7.31 5.38
N THR A 174 -7.37 7.64 4.19
CA THR A 174 -7.53 8.98 3.60
C THR A 174 -7.90 8.86 2.12
N THR A 175 -9.01 9.48 1.75
CA THR A 175 -9.45 9.74 0.37
C THR A 175 -9.64 11.25 0.17
N HIS A 176 -10.61 11.67 -0.63
CA HIS A 176 -10.90 13.07 -0.91
C HIS A 176 -12.41 13.32 -0.96
N ARG A 177 -12.80 14.58 -0.77
CA ARG A 177 -14.18 15.04 -0.89
C ARG A 177 -14.71 14.77 -2.29
N LYS A 178 -15.96 14.31 -2.39
CA LYS A 178 -16.62 14.10 -3.68
C LYS A 178 -16.68 15.42 -4.46
N GLY A 179 -16.12 15.42 -5.67
CA GLY A 179 -16.07 16.60 -6.53
C GLY A 179 -14.92 17.56 -6.25
N ASP A 180 -14.13 17.33 -5.20
CA ASP A 180 -12.97 18.16 -4.85
C ASP A 180 -11.81 17.29 -4.34
N VAL A 181 -10.85 17.01 -5.22
CA VAL A 181 -9.66 16.19 -4.93
C VAL A 181 -8.67 16.86 -3.99
N LEU A 182 -8.80 18.16 -3.79
CA LEU A 182 -7.90 18.95 -2.96
C LEU A 182 -8.30 18.91 -1.49
N VAL A 183 -9.55 18.59 -1.13
CA VAL A 183 -9.94 18.42 0.27
C VAL A 183 -9.79 16.96 0.68
N PRO A 184 -8.85 16.62 1.59
CA PRO A 184 -8.76 15.26 2.12
C PRO A 184 -10.05 14.90 2.87
N LEU A 185 -10.53 13.68 2.64
CA LEU A 185 -11.61 13.07 3.40
C LEU A 185 -11.04 11.88 4.17
N THR A 186 -11.29 11.79 5.46
CA THR A 186 -10.70 10.77 6.33
C THR A 186 -11.73 10.09 7.21
N GLU A 187 -11.42 8.90 7.68
CA GLU A 187 -12.03 8.33 8.88
C GLU A 187 -11.70 9.16 10.14
N PRO A 188 -12.40 8.93 11.28
CA PRO A 188 -11.98 9.46 12.58
C PRO A 188 -10.54 9.06 12.94
N TRP A 189 -9.92 9.74 13.90
CA TRP A 189 -8.57 9.38 14.33
C TRP A 189 -8.55 7.94 14.87
N PRO A 190 -7.75 7.03 14.27
CA PRO A 190 -7.59 5.69 14.82
C PRO A 190 -6.76 5.72 16.10
N VAL A 191 -6.73 4.60 16.84
CA VAL A 191 -6.00 4.48 18.11
C VAL A 191 -4.52 4.82 17.94
N LYS A 192 -3.95 4.48 16.77
CA LYS A 192 -2.57 4.74 16.41
C LYS A 192 -2.51 5.32 15.00
N ALA A 193 -2.61 6.63 14.90
CA ALA A 193 -2.58 7.36 13.64
C ALA A 193 -1.16 7.72 13.19
N ILE A 194 -0.29 8.03 14.14
CA ILE A 194 1.14 8.23 13.91
C ILE A 194 1.93 7.77 15.14
N ALA A 195 2.98 6.99 14.90
CA ALA A 195 4.03 6.73 15.87
C ALA A 195 5.33 7.37 15.38
N ILE A 196 6.05 8.06 16.26
CA ILE A 196 7.31 8.76 15.95
C ILE A 196 8.37 8.25 16.92
N GLU A 197 9.49 7.78 16.39
CA GLU A 197 10.66 7.41 17.17
C GLU A 197 11.50 8.66 17.51
N ASP A 198 11.75 8.90 18.79
CA ASP A 198 12.52 10.02 19.33
C ASP A 198 13.53 9.54 20.38
N LEU A 199 14.56 8.84 19.90
CA LEU A 199 15.62 8.29 20.77
C LEU A 199 16.48 9.38 21.41
N HIS A 200 16.48 10.59 20.85
CA HIS A 200 17.27 11.73 21.33
C HIS A 200 16.48 12.67 22.24
N GLY A 201 15.17 12.48 22.40
CA GLY A 201 14.32 13.29 23.26
C GLY A 201 14.20 14.75 22.82
N VAL A 202 14.24 15.02 21.51
CA VAL A 202 14.20 16.38 20.95
C VAL A 202 12.77 16.87 20.67
N LEU A 203 11.81 15.95 20.63
CA LEU A 203 10.39 16.26 20.48
C LEU A 203 9.76 16.61 21.82
N ASP A 204 8.68 17.41 21.77
CA ASP A 204 7.83 17.62 22.94
C ASP A 204 6.91 16.41 23.14
N ALA A 205 7.50 15.31 23.62
CA ALA A 205 6.82 14.03 23.74
C ALA A 205 5.60 14.10 24.68
N ALA A 206 5.62 14.97 25.69
CA ALA A 206 4.51 15.15 26.61
C ALA A 206 3.28 15.70 25.86
N ARG A 207 3.43 16.83 25.15
CA ARG A 207 2.33 17.42 24.39
C ARG A 207 1.90 16.56 23.21
N LEU A 208 2.85 15.89 22.54
CA LEU A 208 2.53 14.98 21.44
C LEU A 208 1.65 13.80 21.91
N ARG A 209 1.94 13.20 23.06
CA ARG A 209 1.17 12.06 23.60
C ARG A 209 -0.24 12.45 24.08
N GLU A 210 -0.50 13.73 24.33
CA GLU A 210 -1.85 14.24 24.63
C GLU A 210 -2.76 14.28 23.39
N LEU A 211 -2.18 14.24 22.18
CA LEU A 211 -2.93 14.29 20.94
C LEU A 211 -3.50 12.91 20.58
N PRO A 212 -4.79 12.82 20.20
CA PRO A 212 -5.41 11.56 19.82
C PRO A 212 -4.65 10.85 18.69
N GLY A 213 -4.34 9.57 18.90
CA GLY A 213 -3.68 8.74 17.90
C GLY A 213 -2.18 9.02 17.69
N VAL A 214 -1.57 9.92 18.46
CA VAL A 214 -0.14 10.24 18.36
C VAL A 214 0.66 9.51 19.44
N HIS A 215 1.67 8.75 19.03
CA HIS A 215 2.52 7.96 19.91
C HIS A 215 3.98 8.37 19.72
N VAL A 216 4.71 8.60 20.81
CA VAL A 216 6.16 8.86 20.78
C VAL A 216 6.89 7.70 21.43
N ARG A 217 7.72 7.03 20.63
CA ARG A 217 8.59 5.92 21.03
C ARG A 217 9.94 6.48 21.42
N THR A 218 10.38 6.17 22.63
CA THR A 218 11.63 6.74 23.20
C THR A 218 12.66 5.65 23.47
N ASN A 219 12.30 4.39 23.29
CA ASN A 219 13.22 3.27 23.42
C ASN A 219 13.46 2.62 22.06
N GLU A 220 14.70 2.19 21.84
CA GLU A 220 15.11 1.48 20.63
C GLU A 220 14.25 0.23 20.40
N GLY A 221 13.83 0.02 19.16
CA GLY A 221 13.04 -1.15 18.75
C GLY A 221 11.53 -1.05 18.98
N GLU A 222 11.02 -0.07 19.75
CA GLU A 222 9.57 0.09 19.95
C GLU A 222 8.83 0.39 18.64
N ILE A 223 9.42 1.19 17.74
CA ILE A 223 8.81 1.53 16.45
C ILE A 223 8.73 0.32 15.51
N ALA A 224 9.59 -0.69 15.69
CA ALA A 224 9.59 -1.90 14.87
C ALA A 224 8.28 -2.70 15.07
N THR A 225 7.77 -2.77 16.29
CA THR A 225 6.46 -3.36 16.59
C THR A 225 5.34 -2.62 15.86
N ASP A 226 5.38 -1.29 15.85
CA ASP A 226 4.40 -0.47 15.12
C ASP A 226 4.46 -0.73 13.60
N HIS A 227 5.66 -0.88 13.04
CA HIS A 227 5.83 -1.26 11.64
C HIS A 227 5.29 -2.66 11.36
N LEU A 228 5.60 -3.67 12.17
CA LEU A 228 5.10 -5.04 11.99
C LEU A 228 3.57 -5.07 11.97
N LEU A 229 2.95 -4.46 12.97
CA LEU A 229 1.50 -4.32 13.06
C LEU A 229 0.88 -3.60 11.85
N LYS A 230 1.49 -2.52 11.38
CA LYS A 230 0.93 -1.75 10.28
C LYS A 230 1.17 -2.40 8.91
N PHE A 231 2.38 -2.94 8.65
CA PHE A 231 2.77 -3.51 7.35
C PHE A 231 2.36 -4.98 7.20
N CYS A 232 2.62 -5.81 8.21
CA CYS A 232 2.43 -7.26 8.17
C CYS A 232 1.06 -7.70 8.68
N LEU A 233 0.28 -6.82 9.32
CA LEU A 233 -1.12 -7.08 9.66
C LEU A 233 -2.08 -6.20 8.85
N GLY A 234 -2.22 -4.91 9.20
CA GLY A 234 -3.27 -4.07 8.60
C GLY A 234 -3.17 -3.99 7.08
N ASN A 235 -1.96 -3.73 6.56
CA ASN A 235 -1.73 -3.69 5.12
C ASN A 235 -1.82 -5.08 4.44
N ALA A 236 -1.46 -6.16 5.14
CA ALA A 236 -1.52 -7.53 4.62
C ALA A 236 -2.97 -7.96 4.41
N VAL A 237 -3.79 -7.85 5.45
CA VAL A 237 -5.22 -8.15 5.42
C VAL A 237 -5.94 -7.29 4.36
N ASN A 238 -5.58 -6.01 4.27
CA ASN A 238 -6.10 -5.14 3.21
C ASN A 238 -5.75 -5.67 1.82
N SER A 239 -4.51 -6.11 1.60
CA SER A 239 -4.06 -6.57 0.28
C SER A 239 -4.74 -7.88 -0.13
N ALA A 240 -4.92 -8.81 0.81
CA ALA A 240 -5.68 -10.04 0.60
C ALA A 240 -7.14 -9.75 0.15
N MET A 241 -7.74 -8.69 0.70
CA MET A 241 -9.14 -8.32 0.41
C MET A 241 -9.32 -7.50 -0.88
N VAL A 242 -8.51 -6.46 -1.10
CA VAL A 242 -8.79 -5.44 -2.13
C VAL A 242 -8.71 -5.97 -3.55
N TYR A 243 -7.83 -6.94 -3.84
CA TYR A 243 -7.76 -7.54 -5.18
C TYR A 243 -9.03 -8.34 -5.49
N LEU A 244 -9.55 -9.07 -4.51
CA LEU A 244 -10.82 -9.80 -4.64
C LEU A 244 -11.97 -8.83 -4.89
N LEU A 245 -12.06 -7.75 -4.09
CA LEU A 245 -13.10 -6.74 -4.25
C LEU A 245 -13.02 -6.03 -5.61
N ALA A 246 -11.80 -5.65 -6.05
CA ALA A 246 -11.58 -5.03 -7.35
C ALA A 246 -12.04 -5.95 -8.50
N LEU A 247 -11.62 -7.22 -8.49
CA LEU A 247 -12.02 -8.20 -9.51
C LEU A 247 -13.53 -8.51 -9.45
N SER A 248 -14.15 -8.43 -8.27
CA SER A 248 -15.60 -8.58 -8.05
C SER A 248 -16.39 -7.29 -8.32
N ARG A 249 -15.79 -6.31 -9.01
CA ARG A 249 -16.39 -5.03 -9.39
C ARG A 249 -16.90 -4.19 -8.21
N GLN A 250 -16.27 -4.31 -7.05
CA GLN A 250 -16.52 -3.43 -5.91
C GLN A 250 -15.56 -2.25 -5.97
N ARG A 251 -16.10 -1.03 -5.92
CA ARG A 251 -15.32 0.20 -6.02
C ARG A 251 -14.54 0.47 -4.76
N THR A 252 -15.18 0.33 -3.60
CA THR A 252 -14.63 0.75 -2.32
C THR A 252 -14.49 -0.41 -1.36
N ALA A 253 -13.44 -0.37 -0.55
CA ALA A 253 -13.06 -1.46 0.32
C ALA A 253 -14.12 -1.78 1.38
N ASN A 254 -14.91 -0.78 1.81
CA ASN A 254 -15.98 -0.95 2.78
C ASN A 254 -17.18 -1.77 2.30
N GLN A 255 -17.29 -2.02 0.99
CA GLN A 255 -18.33 -2.88 0.44
C GLN A 255 -18.13 -4.35 0.83
N PHE A 256 -16.96 -4.74 1.35
CA PHE A 256 -16.73 -6.11 1.84
C PHE A 256 -17.72 -6.53 2.94
N GLN A 257 -18.33 -5.58 3.65
CA GLN A 257 -19.37 -5.86 4.65
C GLN A 257 -20.60 -6.57 4.06
N GLU A 258 -20.82 -6.43 2.75
CA GLU A 258 -21.90 -7.10 2.01
C GLU A 258 -21.58 -8.58 1.73
N PHE A 259 -20.34 -9.02 2.01
CA PHE A 259 -19.82 -10.35 1.69
C PHE A 259 -19.27 -11.04 2.95
N PRO A 260 -20.12 -11.75 3.72
CA PRO A 260 -19.69 -12.50 4.90
C PRO A 260 -18.53 -13.47 4.63
N VAL A 261 -18.52 -14.06 3.43
CA VAL A 261 -17.45 -14.95 2.94
C VAL A 261 -16.06 -14.31 2.96
N ILE A 262 -15.96 -13.00 2.77
CA ILE A 262 -14.68 -12.28 2.85
C ILE A 262 -14.23 -12.16 4.31
N SER A 263 -15.15 -11.94 5.26
CA SER A 263 -14.76 -11.90 6.68
C SER A 263 -14.23 -13.25 7.15
N GLU A 264 -14.90 -14.35 6.78
CA GLU A 264 -14.46 -15.72 7.07
C GLU A 264 -13.08 -16.01 6.48
N TYR A 265 -12.87 -15.61 5.22
CA TYR A 265 -11.58 -15.72 4.54
C TYR A 265 -10.46 -14.98 5.28
N LEU A 266 -10.70 -13.73 5.71
CA LEU A 266 -9.68 -12.95 6.39
C LEU A 266 -9.33 -13.55 7.76
N ASP A 267 -10.31 -14.09 8.49
CA ASP A 267 -10.08 -14.77 9.77
C ASP A 267 -9.26 -16.06 9.59
N ALA A 268 -9.56 -16.80 8.52
CA ALA A 268 -8.88 -18.03 8.13
C ALA A 268 -7.49 -17.81 7.53
N LEU A 269 -7.18 -16.60 7.02
CA LEU A 269 -5.84 -16.17 6.67
C LEU A 269 -5.06 -15.65 7.89
N PHE A 270 -5.72 -14.88 8.74
CA PHE A 270 -5.08 -14.22 9.88
C PHE A 270 -4.54 -15.24 10.89
N THR A 271 -5.35 -16.23 11.25
CA THR A 271 -5.03 -17.16 12.34
C THR A 271 -3.84 -18.09 12.03
N PRO A 272 -3.75 -18.77 10.87
CA PRO A 272 -2.65 -19.69 10.59
C PRO A 272 -1.42 -19.04 9.96
N ASP A 273 -1.53 -17.90 9.26
CA ASP A 273 -0.39 -17.33 8.53
C ASP A 273 0.10 -16.00 9.11
N ILE A 274 -0.78 -15.03 9.32
CA ILE A 274 -0.36 -13.67 9.71
C ILE A 274 0.00 -13.60 11.19
N LEU A 275 -0.84 -14.15 12.07
CA LEU A 275 -0.65 -14.08 13.52
C LEU A 275 0.63 -14.78 13.98
N PRO A 276 0.95 -16.02 13.55
CA PRO A 276 2.20 -16.67 13.97
C PRO A 276 3.44 -15.90 13.52
N ALA A 277 3.40 -15.27 12.34
CA ALA A 277 4.53 -14.47 11.84
C ALA A 277 4.76 -13.20 12.68
N LEU A 278 3.69 -12.59 13.19
CA LEU A 278 3.80 -11.46 14.11
C LEU A 278 4.38 -11.90 15.46
N CYS A 279 3.87 -13.01 16.01
CA CYS A 279 4.37 -13.57 17.27
C CYS A 279 5.83 -14.00 17.18
N ALA A 280 6.25 -14.61 16.07
CA ALA A 280 7.64 -14.98 15.79
C ALA A 280 8.57 -13.76 15.78
N ASN A 281 8.06 -12.59 15.34
CA ASN A 281 8.78 -11.32 15.38
C ASN A 281 8.57 -10.53 16.69
N GLY A 282 8.08 -11.17 17.76
CA GLY A 282 7.99 -10.57 19.09
C GLY A 282 6.78 -9.68 19.35
N VAL A 283 5.81 -9.62 18.43
CA VAL A 283 4.53 -8.92 18.68
C VAL A 283 3.68 -9.77 19.61
N ALA A 284 3.13 -9.16 20.67
CA ALA A 284 2.23 -9.86 21.57
C ALA A 284 0.94 -10.28 20.84
N GLU A 285 0.52 -11.54 20.99
CA GLU A 285 -0.68 -12.08 20.34
C GLU A 285 -1.92 -11.21 20.58
N GLN A 286 -2.11 -10.75 21.82
CA GLN A 286 -3.23 -9.90 22.20
C GLN A 286 -3.22 -8.57 21.43
N GLU A 287 -2.05 -7.95 21.24
CA GLU A 287 -1.91 -6.70 20.50
C GLU A 287 -2.24 -6.90 19.03
N ALA A 288 -1.76 -8.00 18.42
CA ALA A 288 -2.07 -8.34 17.04
C ALA A 288 -3.58 -8.58 16.83
N ARG A 289 -4.24 -9.32 17.73
CA ARG A 289 -5.70 -9.57 17.68
C ARG A 289 -6.54 -8.30 17.88
N GLN A 290 -6.11 -7.42 18.78
CA GLN A 290 -6.77 -6.13 18.99
C GLN A 290 -6.71 -5.27 17.72
N LEU A 291 -5.52 -5.14 17.12
CA LEU A 291 -5.37 -4.38 15.89
C LEU A 291 -6.14 -5.01 14.72
N TYR A 292 -6.16 -6.35 14.62
CA TYR A 292 -6.95 -7.04 13.60
C TYR A 292 -8.45 -6.69 13.71
N THR A 293 -8.98 -6.72 14.93
CA THR A 293 -10.37 -6.37 15.22
C THR A 293 -10.67 -4.90 14.91
N GLU A 294 -9.79 -3.99 15.33
CA GLU A 294 -9.90 -2.56 15.03
C GLU A 294 -9.87 -2.31 13.51
N TRP A 295 -8.93 -2.95 12.81
CA TRP A 295 -8.77 -2.81 11.36
C TRP A 295 -10.03 -3.24 10.62
N LEU A 296 -10.60 -4.41 10.97
CA LEU A 296 -11.86 -4.87 10.37
C LEU A 296 -13.00 -3.89 10.63
N ALA A 297 -13.10 -3.32 11.83
CA ALA A 297 -14.12 -2.33 12.15
C ALA A 297 -13.97 -1.05 11.32
N ARG A 298 -12.73 -0.55 11.15
CA ARG A 298 -12.41 0.61 10.31
C ARG A 298 -12.76 0.37 8.85
N MET A 299 -12.44 -0.81 8.32
CA MET A 299 -12.78 -1.15 6.96
C MET A 299 -14.29 -1.29 6.74
N LYS A 300 -15.07 -1.64 7.76
CA LYS A 300 -16.55 -1.74 7.69
C LYS A 300 -17.25 -0.37 7.78
N HIS A 301 -16.53 0.74 7.74
CA HIS A 301 -17.14 2.06 7.86
C HIS A 301 -18.23 2.28 6.77
N PRO A 302 -19.50 2.52 7.14
CA PRO A 302 -20.62 2.46 6.19
C PRO A 302 -20.57 3.57 5.14
N HIS A 303 -20.01 4.73 5.48
CA HIS A 303 -19.97 5.90 4.61
C HIS A 303 -18.57 6.23 4.06
N PHE A 304 -17.57 5.38 4.33
CA PHE A 304 -16.18 5.66 3.98
C PHE A 304 -15.48 4.38 3.53
N GLY A 305 -14.84 4.41 2.38
CA GLY A 305 -14.02 3.31 1.89
C GLY A 305 -12.98 3.80 0.91
N LEU A 306 -11.82 3.15 0.93
CA LEU A 306 -10.77 3.42 -0.04
C LEU A 306 -11.11 2.76 -1.38
N ASP A 307 -10.76 3.42 -2.47
CA ASP A 307 -10.94 2.88 -3.83
C ASP A 307 -10.04 1.65 -4.03
N ASN A 308 -10.63 0.49 -4.35
CA ASN A 308 -9.94 -0.80 -4.39
C ASN A 308 -8.86 -0.84 -5.47
N PHE A 309 -9.08 -0.22 -6.62
CA PHE A 309 -8.12 -0.17 -7.72
C PHE A 309 -6.99 0.81 -7.42
N TRP A 310 -7.26 1.93 -6.74
CA TRP A 310 -6.20 2.81 -6.21
C TRP A 310 -5.32 2.06 -5.20
N VAL A 311 -5.94 1.31 -4.28
CA VAL A 311 -5.22 0.52 -3.28
C VAL A 311 -4.58 -0.74 -3.90
N SER A 312 -4.97 -1.18 -5.08
CA SER A 312 -4.36 -2.34 -5.75
C SER A 312 -3.10 -2.00 -6.56
N GLN A 313 -2.74 -0.72 -6.72
CA GLN A 313 -1.56 -0.31 -7.50
C GLN A 313 -0.24 -0.79 -6.89
N ASN A 314 0.77 -1.09 -7.72
CA ASN A 314 2.04 -1.74 -7.32
C ASN A 314 1.82 -3.12 -6.68
N ALA A 315 0.98 -3.95 -7.29
CA ALA A 315 0.47 -5.16 -6.67
C ALA A 315 1.57 -6.16 -6.26
N LEU A 316 2.58 -6.37 -7.11
CA LEU A 316 3.68 -7.30 -6.84
C LEU A 316 4.53 -6.86 -5.64
N LEU A 317 4.87 -5.58 -5.56
CA LEU A 317 5.57 -5.01 -4.41
C LEU A 317 4.76 -5.23 -3.12
N ARG A 318 3.45 -4.98 -3.16
CA ARG A 318 2.56 -5.16 -2.01
C ARG A 318 2.42 -6.62 -1.60
N LEU A 319 2.33 -7.54 -2.56
CA LEU A 319 2.31 -8.97 -2.29
C LEU A 319 3.57 -9.39 -1.50
N TYR A 320 4.74 -8.92 -1.95
CA TYR A 320 6.00 -9.22 -1.29
C TYR A 320 6.06 -8.65 0.14
N VAL A 321 5.93 -7.33 0.30
CA VAL A 321 6.22 -6.66 1.57
C VAL A 321 5.09 -6.77 2.60
N ARG A 322 3.96 -7.40 2.25
CA ARG A 322 2.78 -7.50 3.13
C ARG A 322 2.32 -8.93 3.38
N LEU A 323 2.31 -9.81 2.37
CA LEU A 323 1.80 -11.17 2.50
C LEU A 323 2.94 -12.20 2.59
N LEU A 324 3.84 -12.21 1.62
CA LEU A 324 4.91 -13.23 1.55
C LEU A 324 5.97 -13.07 2.64
N VAL A 325 6.09 -11.89 3.24
CA VAL A 325 6.92 -11.69 4.44
C VAL A 325 6.47 -12.59 5.61
N SER A 326 5.17 -12.84 5.76
CA SER A 326 4.65 -13.75 6.80
C SER A 326 5.02 -15.20 6.51
N VAL A 327 4.94 -15.62 5.25
CA VAL A 327 5.38 -16.96 4.81
C VAL A 327 6.86 -17.18 5.12
N ASN A 328 7.72 -16.24 4.70
CA ASN A 328 9.16 -16.34 4.93
C ASN A 328 9.49 -16.38 6.43
N THR A 329 8.80 -15.55 7.24
CA THR A 329 8.99 -15.51 8.69
C THR A 329 8.63 -16.85 9.32
N ASN A 330 7.46 -17.39 9.01
CA ASN A 330 6.98 -18.63 9.62
C ASN A 330 7.87 -19.81 9.23
N ILE A 331 8.27 -19.95 7.96
CA ILE A 331 9.20 -21.00 7.52
C ILE A 331 10.53 -20.91 8.28
N ALA A 332 11.02 -19.71 8.56
CA ALA A 332 12.27 -19.52 9.29
C ALA A 332 12.18 -19.86 10.79
N HIS A 333 10.99 -19.84 11.39
CA HIS A 333 10.79 -20.04 12.84
C HIS A 333 10.07 -21.35 13.19
N ASP A 334 9.41 -21.99 12.23
CA ASP A 334 8.65 -23.23 12.41
C ASP A 334 8.84 -24.15 11.19
N GLU A 335 9.64 -25.20 11.36
CA GLU A 335 9.90 -26.20 10.32
C GLU A 335 8.63 -26.97 9.89
N SER A 336 7.63 -27.02 10.78
CA SER A 336 6.34 -27.67 10.51
C SER A 336 5.35 -26.77 9.79
N TYR A 337 5.62 -25.47 9.73
CA TYR A 337 4.73 -24.52 9.08
C TYR A 337 4.56 -24.84 7.60
N ARG A 338 3.31 -24.79 7.14
CA ARG A 338 2.93 -24.83 5.74
C ARG A 338 1.98 -23.67 5.49
N PRO A 339 2.21 -22.82 4.48
CA PRO A 339 1.27 -21.76 4.14
C PRO A 339 -0.13 -22.30 3.94
N SER A 340 -1.14 -21.61 4.47
CA SER A 340 -2.52 -22.06 4.29
C SER A 340 -2.96 -21.89 2.83
N VAL A 341 -4.01 -22.63 2.46
CA VAL A 341 -4.72 -22.40 1.20
C VAL A 341 -5.22 -20.96 1.05
N PHE A 342 -5.50 -20.26 2.17
CA PHE A 342 -5.97 -18.88 2.13
C PHE A 342 -4.84 -17.90 1.79
N MET A 343 -3.60 -18.18 2.23
CA MET A 343 -2.41 -17.46 1.77
C MET A 343 -2.14 -17.74 0.29
N ALA A 344 -2.34 -18.99 -0.16
CA ALA A 344 -2.22 -19.34 -1.57
C ALA A 344 -3.27 -18.61 -2.41
N TYR A 345 -4.52 -18.52 -1.93
CA TYR A 345 -5.60 -17.77 -2.57
C TYR A 345 -5.31 -16.27 -2.61
N ALA A 346 -4.81 -15.68 -1.51
CA ALA A 346 -4.40 -14.26 -1.45
C ALA A 346 -3.35 -13.93 -2.53
N THR A 347 -2.42 -14.85 -2.74
CA THR A 347 -1.37 -14.74 -3.73
C THR A 347 -1.94 -14.90 -5.13
N ALA A 348 -2.74 -15.95 -5.36
CA ALA A 348 -3.35 -16.24 -6.66
C ALA A 348 -4.30 -15.11 -7.13
N ILE A 349 -5.05 -14.47 -6.23
CA ILE A 349 -5.94 -13.35 -6.58
C ILE A 349 -5.15 -12.10 -6.98
N ALA A 350 -4.00 -11.84 -6.35
CA ALA A 350 -3.10 -10.76 -6.76
C ALA A 350 -2.50 -11.02 -8.15
N LEU A 351 -2.12 -12.27 -8.44
CA LEU A 351 -1.66 -12.67 -9.79
C LEU A 351 -2.79 -12.56 -10.82
N ARG A 352 -4.02 -12.92 -10.46
CA ARG A 352 -5.19 -12.75 -11.32
C ARG A 352 -5.45 -11.28 -11.63
N PHE A 353 -5.23 -10.39 -10.67
CA PHE A 353 -5.32 -8.94 -10.88
C PHE A 353 -4.22 -8.44 -11.85
N LEU A 354 -3.01 -8.99 -11.77
CA LEU A 354 -1.89 -8.70 -12.68
C LEU A 354 -1.96 -9.43 -14.03
N THR A 355 -3.05 -10.13 -14.34
CA THR A 355 -3.20 -10.86 -15.60
C THR A 355 -3.88 -9.99 -16.67
N PRO A 356 -3.18 -9.66 -17.78
CA PRO A 356 -3.78 -8.92 -18.88
C PRO A 356 -4.92 -9.69 -19.56
N SER A 357 -5.88 -8.94 -20.08
CA SER A 357 -6.93 -9.43 -20.99
C SER A 357 -6.48 -9.49 -22.46
N GLN A 358 -5.33 -8.86 -22.78
CA GLN A 358 -4.77 -8.75 -24.11
C GLN A 358 -3.24 -8.85 -24.05
N CYS A 359 -2.62 -9.31 -25.14
CA CYS A 359 -1.17 -9.51 -25.25
C CYS A 359 -0.37 -8.23 -25.04
N ASP A 360 -0.87 -7.15 -25.63
CA ASP A 360 -0.11 -5.91 -25.75
C ASP A 360 -0.41 -4.99 -24.57
N SER A 361 0.66 -4.42 -24.03
CA SER A 361 0.58 -3.22 -23.20
C SER A 361 -0.11 -2.10 -23.97
N LYS A 362 -0.57 -1.08 -23.26
CA LYS A 362 -1.01 0.16 -23.92
C LYS A 362 0.15 0.66 -24.79
N ARG A 363 -0.08 0.84 -26.10
CA ARG A 363 0.99 1.08 -27.09
C ARG A 363 1.93 2.24 -26.73
N GLU A 364 1.48 3.15 -25.89
CA GLU A 364 2.21 4.35 -25.44
C GLU A 364 3.02 4.15 -24.14
N ILE A 365 2.69 3.15 -23.31
CA ILE A 365 3.40 2.86 -22.04
C ILE A 365 3.64 1.35 -21.92
N PRO A 366 4.88 0.85 -22.09
CA PRO A 366 5.16 -0.58 -22.24
C PRO A 366 4.92 -1.41 -20.98
N THR A 367 4.76 -0.78 -19.82
CA THR A 367 4.55 -1.41 -18.52
C THR A 367 3.09 -1.40 -18.05
N VAL A 368 2.21 -0.69 -18.76
CA VAL A 368 0.79 -0.57 -18.42
C VAL A 368 -0.05 -1.53 -19.25
N PHE A 369 -0.85 -2.36 -18.57
CA PHE A 369 -1.69 -3.39 -19.18
C PHE A 369 -3.16 -3.20 -18.81
N VAL A 370 -4.03 -3.85 -19.57
CA VAL A 370 -5.49 -3.84 -19.34
C VAL A 370 -5.91 -5.19 -18.76
N GLY A 371 -6.35 -5.21 -17.52
CA GLY A 371 -6.97 -6.35 -16.88
C GLY A 371 -8.48 -6.42 -17.10
N GLN A 372 -9.08 -7.55 -16.72
CA GLN A 372 -10.51 -7.81 -16.84
C GLN A 372 -11.07 -8.35 -15.51
N MET A 373 -12.05 -7.64 -14.97
CA MET A 373 -12.88 -8.02 -13.82
C MET A 373 -13.81 -9.17 -14.19
N ASP A 374 -14.34 -9.85 -13.18
CA ASP A 374 -15.31 -10.93 -13.34
C ASP A 374 -16.57 -10.47 -14.09
N PRO A 375 -17.28 -11.39 -14.78
CA PRO A 375 -18.54 -11.06 -15.45
C PRO A 375 -19.61 -10.62 -14.45
N ILE A 376 -20.52 -9.74 -14.90
CA ILE A 376 -21.71 -9.38 -14.12
C ILE A 376 -22.63 -10.60 -14.06
N GLN A 377 -22.87 -11.12 -12.86
CA GLN A 377 -23.89 -12.15 -12.63
C GLN A 377 -25.27 -11.51 -12.44
N ASN A 378 -26.33 -12.17 -12.91
CA ASN A 378 -27.72 -11.75 -12.67
C ASN A 378 -27.99 -11.75 -11.16
N GLY A 379 -28.38 -10.60 -10.59
CA GLY A 379 -28.72 -10.46 -9.16
C GLY A 379 -27.63 -9.85 -8.27
N ALA A 380 -26.46 -9.51 -8.82
CA ALA A 380 -25.47 -8.73 -8.09
C ALA A 380 -25.97 -7.28 -7.81
N PRO A 381 -25.63 -6.69 -6.64
CA PRO A 381 -26.11 -5.37 -6.25
C PRO A 381 -25.76 -4.34 -7.32
N VAL A 382 -26.72 -3.42 -7.54
CA VAL A 382 -26.81 -2.48 -8.66
C VAL A 382 -25.44 -1.89 -9.01
N PHE A 383 -24.77 -2.45 -10.01
CA PHE A 383 -23.72 -1.75 -10.71
C PHE A 383 -24.35 -0.49 -11.27
N SER A 384 -23.78 0.67 -11.01
CA SER A 384 -24.17 1.85 -11.77
C SER A 384 -23.74 1.58 -13.22
N LEU A 385 -24.66 1.06 -14.04
CA LEU A 385 -24.46 0.87 -15.49
C LEU A 385 -24.15 2.21 -16.19
N THR A 386 -24.28 3.32 -15.47
CA THR A 386 -23.94 4.68 -15.86
C THR A 386 -22.58 5.16 -15.38
N GLU A 387 -21.82 4.38 -14.60
CA GLU A 387 -20.50 4.81 -14.13
C GLU A 387 -19.51 4.95 -15.30
N LYS A 388 -19.00 6.17 -15.43
CA LYS A 388 -17.99 6.56 -16.41
C LYS A 388 -16.64 5.98 -16.00
N THR A 389 -15.81 5.65 -17.00
CA THR A 389 -14.37 5.42 -16.78
C THR A 389 -13.82 6.55 -15.93
N TRP A 390 -13.16 6.21 -14.84
CA TRP A 390 -12.46 7.20 -14.03
C TRP A 390 -10.96 6.98 -14.11
N ALA A 391 -10.22 8.07 -13.95
CA ALA A 391 -8.76 8.12 -14.04
C ALA A 391 -8.15 8.41 -12.68
N TYR A 392 -7.01 7.82 -12.42
CA TYR A 392 -6.18 8.07 -11.25
C TYR A 392 -5.08 9.09 -11.58
N ASP A 393 -4.48 9.68 -10.55
CA ASP A 393 -3.36 10.62 -10.69
C ASP A 393 -2.12 9.98 -11.37
N THR A 394 -2.06 8.65 -11.40
CA THR A 394 -1.05 7.87 -12.15
C THR A 394 -1.32 7.78 -13.65
N GLY A 395 -2.47 8.26 -14.12
CA GLY A 395 -2.92 8.11 -15.52
C GLY A 395 -3.61 6.78 -15.82
N LEU A 396 -3.70 5.88 -14.83
CA LEU A 396 -4.42 4.60 -14.95
C LEU A 396 -5.92 4.82 -14.85
N THR A 397 -6.70 3.89 -15.41
CA THR A 397 -8.16 3.98 -15.43
C THR A 397 -8.84 2.70 -14.96
N ALA A 398 -10.08 2.82 -14.49
CA ALA A 398 -10.95 1.68 -14.22
C ALA A 398 -12.39 2.00 -14.62
N ASN A 399 -13.15 0.94 -14.95
CA ASN A 399 -14.54 1.06 -15.38
C ASN A 399 -15.33 -0.21 -14.97
N LEU A 400 -16.21 -0.08 -13.97
CA LEU A 400 -17.01 -1.18 -13.45
C LEU A 400 -18.08 -1.69 -14.42
N SER A 401 -18.57 -0.85 -15.36
CA SER A 401 -19.61 -1.28 -16.30
C SER A 401 -19.03 -2.22 -17.38
N THR A 402 -17.90 -1.84 -17.96
CA THR A 402 -17.14 -2.68 -18.90
C THR A 402 -16.36 -3.81 -18.21
N GLY A 403 -16.01 -3.63 -16.94
CA GLY A 403 -15.13 -4.53 -16.19
C GLY A 403 -13.65 -4.41 -16.56
N LYS A 404 -13.25 -3.34 -17.26
CA LYS A 404 -11.85 -3.11 -17.63
C LYS A 404 -11.16 -2.22 -16.62
N TYR A 405 -9.89 -2.50 -16.35
CA TYR A 405 -9.01 -1.65 -15.54
C TYR A 405 -7.59 -1.68 -16.07
N GLU A 406 -6.83 -0.64 -15.76
CA GLU A 406 -5.40 -0.54 -16.07
C GLU A 406 -4.57 -0.73 -14.80
N PHE A 407 -3.44 -1.41 -14.96
CA PHE A 407 -2.44 -1.60 -13.92
C PHE A 407 -1.03 -1.47 -14.53
N ASP A 408 -0.09 -1.00 -13.73
CA ASP A 408 1.33 -0.94 -14.06
C ASP A 408 2.06 -2.14 -13.43
N ASP A 409 2.77 -2.90 -14.26
CA ASP A 409 3.55 -4.07 -13.87
C ASP A 409 5.04 -3.74 -13.61
N GLY A 410 5.47 -2.50 -13.84
CA GLY A 410 6.86 -2.10 -13.67
C GLY A 410 7.79 -2.85 -14.63
N GLU A 411 8.98 -3.24 -14.16
CA GLU A 411 10.07 -4.03 -14.81
C GLU A 411 9.83 -4.56 -16.26
N GLY A 412 9.62 -3.66 -17.22
CA GLY A 412 9.34 -4.02 -18.62
C GLY A 412 8.04 -4.80 -18.88
N GLY A 413 7.17 -4.93 -17.88
CA GLY A 413 5.92 -5.69 -17.97
C GLY A 413 6.12 -7.21 -18.01
N ARG A 414 7.21 -7.71 -17.40
CA ARG A 414 7.61 -9.13 -17.49
C ARG A 414 6.56 -10.05 -16.86
N VAL A 415 6.05 -9.73 -15.69
CA VAL A 415 5.10 -10.58 -14.94
C VAL A 415 3.77 -10.62 -15.68
N ALA A 416 3.25 -9.46 -16.10
CA ALA A 416 2.02 -9.36 -16.87
C ALA A 416 2.07 -10.20 -18.17
N ARG A 417 3.16 -10.13 -18.93
CA ARG A 417 3.32 -10.92 -20.18
C ARG A 417 3.40 -12.42 -19.91
N LEU A 418 4.08 -12.82 -18.84
CA LEU A 418 4.19 -14.22 -18.44
C LEU A 418 2.83 -14.80 -18.03
N LEU A 419 2.11 -14.09 -17.18
CA LEU A 419 0.76 -14.45 -16.73
C LEU A 419 -0.24 -14.47 -17.88
N TRP A 420 -0.15 -13.52 -18.82
CA TRP A 420 -0.97 -13.52 -20.03
C TRP A 420 -0.78 -14.79 -20.86
N ARG A 421 0.47 -15.21 -21.12
CA ARG A 421 0.74 -16.44 -21.89
C ARG A 421 0.16 -17.68 -21.19
N ALA A 422 0.35 -17.79 -19.88
CA ALA A 422 -0.21 -18.88 -19.10
C ALA A 422 -1.75 -18.89 -19.16
N SER A 423 -2.40 -17.73 -19.04
CA SER A 423 -3.86 -17.64 -19.08
C SER A 423 -4.45 -18.00 -20.45
N GLN A 424 -3.77 -17.66 -21.56
CA GLN A 424 -4.22 -18.05 -22.90
C GLN A 424 -4.24 -19.57 -23.09
N ASN A 425 -3.24 -20.28 -22.54
CA ASN A 425 -3.20 -21.74 -22.61
C ASN A 425 -4.38 -22.37 -21.85
N VAL A 426 -4.72 -21.83 -20.68
CA VAL A 426 -5.88 -22.29 -19.89
C VAL A 426 -7.21 -22.03 -20.62
N LEU A 427 -7.37 -20.84 -21.19
CA LEU A 427 -8.58 -20.48 -21.93
C LEU A 427 -8.75 -21.31 -23.21
N GLY A 428 -7.67 -21.53 -23.97
CA GLY A 428 -7.70 -22.35 -25.18
C GLY A 428 -8.06 -23.82 -24.91
N ALA A 429 -7.54 -24.39 -23.82
CA ALA A 429 -7.91 -25.74 -23.39
C ALA A 429 -9.37 -25.84 -22.94
N SER A 430 -9.87 -24.84 -22.22
CA SER A 430 -11.26 -24.79 -21.73
C SER A 430 -12.29 -24.68 -22.86
N GLN A 431 -11.93 -24.06 -23.99
CA GLN A 431 -12.80 -24.00 -25.18
C GLN A 431 -12.84 -25.34 -25.93
N SER A 432 -11.72 -26.07 -25.96
CA SER A 432 -11.58 -27.35 -26.68
C SER A 432 -12.33 -28.52 -26.02
N SER A 433 -12.51 -28.48 -24.69
CA SER A 433 -13.27 -29.50 -23.95
C SER A 433 -14.80 -29.41 -24.11
N SER A 434 -15.32 -28.36 -24.76
CA SER A 434 -16.77 -28.13 -24.89
C SER A 434 -17.47 -28.98 -25.96
N HIS A 435 -16.74 -29.78 -26.74
CA HIS A 435 -17.30 -30.61 -27.82
C HIS A 435 -17.58 -32.09 -27.45
N ALA A 436 -17.34 -32.54 -26.21
CA ALA A 436 -17.67 -33.91 -25.79
C ALA A 436 -18.07 -34.02 -24.31
N PHE A 437 -19.33 -34.43 -24.06
CA PHE A 437 -19.91 -34.91 -22.78
C PHE A 437 -20.20 -33.90 -21.65
N PRO A 438 -21.17 -34.20 -20.73
CA PRO A 438 -21.91 -33.19 -19.99
C PRO A 438 -21.10 -32.49 -18.89
N SER A 439 -21.51 -31.27 -18.63
CA SER A 439 -20.98 -30.25 -17.71
C SER A 439 -20.68 -30.75 -16.30
N SER A 440 -19.44 -31.17 -16.07
CA SER A 440 -18.77 -31.03 -14.77
C SER A 440 -18.01 -29.71 -14.76
N ALA A 441 -18.26 -28.84 -13.78
CA ALA A 441 -17.47 -27.61 -13.56
C ALA A 441 -15.97 -27.92 -13.32
N ARG A 442 -15.64 -29.20 -13.01
CA ARG A 442 -14.31 -29.75 -12.80
C ARG A 442 -13.75 -30.51 -14.03
N ALA A 443 -14.12 -30.14 -15.26
CA ALA A 443 -13.50 -30.76 -16.44
C ALA A 443 -11.96 -30.64 -16.39
N GLU A 444 -11.28 -31.79 -16.38
CA GLU A 444 -9.83 -32.01 -16.22
C GLU A 444 -9.02 -31.15 -17.19
N SER A 445 -8.01 -30.45 -16.68
CA SER A 445 -7.04 -29.74 -17.52
C SER A 445 -5.93 -30.68 -17.97
N SER A 446 -5.51 -30.60 -19.24
CA SER A 446 -4.35 -31.35 -19.72
C SER A 446 -3.08 -31.00 -18.94
N SER A 447 -2.24 -31.98 -18.62
CA SER A 447 -0.98 -31.81 -17.86
C SER A 447 -0.03 -30.75 -18.44
N GLU A 448 -0.04 -30.54 -19.76
CA GLU A 448 0.72 -29.48 -20.43
C GLU A 448 0.27 -28.06 -20.04
N VAL A 449 -1.03 -27.87 -19.79
CA VAL A 449 -1.59 -26.57 -19.35
C VAL A 449 -1.23 -26.32 -17.90
N SER A 450 -1.42 -27.33 -17.03
CA SER A 450 -1.07 -27.23 -15.61
C SER A 450 0.42 -26.95 -15.41
N SER A 451 1.30 -27.63 -16.15
CA SER A 451 2.74 -27.39 -16.09
C SER A 451 3.14 -26.00 -16.59
N GLY A 452 2.51 -25.51 -17.67
CA GLY A 452 2.73 -24.14 -18.15
C GLY A 452 2.32 -23.06 -17.13
N VAL A 453 1.21 -23.27 -16.42
CA VAL A 453 0.77 -22.39 -15.33
C VAL A 453 1.74 -22.46 -14.14
N GLY A 454 2.13 -23.66 -13.73
CA GLY A 454 3.08 -23.88 -12.63
C GLY A 454 4.41 -23.17 -12.87
N VAL A 455 4.99 -23.30 -14.07
CA VAL A 455 6.22 -22.61 -14.46
C VAL A 455 6.06 -21.09 -14.40
N ALA A 456 4.93 -20.56 -14.88
CA ALA A 456 4.66 -19.12 -14.85
C ALA A 456 4.57 -18.60 -13.41
N VAL A 457 3.80 -19.25 -12.55
CA VAL A 457 3.64 -18.85 -11.14
C VAL A 457 4.96 -18.95 -10.39
N ALA A 458 5.68 -20.07 -10.50
CA ALA A 458 6.99 -20.26 -9.88
C ALA A 458 8.01 -19.21 -10.36
N SER A 459 7.97 -18.82 -11.64
CA SER A 459 8.83 -17.78 -12.21
C SER A 459 8.50 -16.37 -11.69
N VAL A 460 7.24 -16.10 -11.32
CA VAL A 460 6.85 -14.86 -10.65
C VAL A 460 7.27 -14.90 -9.18
N LEU A 461 6.96 -15.97 -8.47
CA LEU A 461 7.29 -16.09 -7.04
C LEU A 461 8.81 -16.11 -6.78
N SER A 462 9.61 -16.67 -7.69
CA SER A 462 11.08 -16.65 -7.58
C SER A 462 11.71 -15.27 -7.77
N THR A 463 10.98 -14.24 -8.24
CA THR A 463 11.49 -12.85 -8.21
C THR A 463 11.40 -12.25 -6.81
N VAL A 464 10.68 -12.91 -5.90
CA VAL A 464 10.49 -12.45 -4.53
C VAL A 464 11.72 -12.83 -3.70
N LYS A 465 12.39 -11.85 -3.12
CA LYS A 465 13.57 -12.09 -2.29
C LYS A 465 13.21 -12.99 -1.10
N GLY A 466 13.96 -14.08 -0.94
CA GLY A 466 13.78 -15.08 0.11
C GLY A 466 12.88 -16.26 -0.28
N PHE A 467 12.25 -16.22 -1.45
CA PHE A 467 11.47 -17.34 -1.97
C PHE A 467 12.39 -18.36 -2.65
N ASP A 468 12.52 -19.54 -2.05
CA ASP A 468 13.48 -20.58 -2.49
C ASP A 468 12.76 -21.85 -2.95
N LEU A 469 12.66 -22.04 -4.26
CA LEU A 469 12.03 -23.22 -4.86
C LEU A 469 12.76 -24.53 -4.58
N THR A 470 13.98 -24.51 -4.02
CA THR A 470 14.69 -25.72 -3.60
C THR A 470 14.19 -26.26 -2.26
N ASN A 471 13.43 -25.45 -1.52
CA ASN A 471 12.77 -25.86 -0.28
C ASN A 471 11.33 -26.31 -0.57
N ASP A 472 11.01 -27.53 -0.13
CA ASP A 472 9.75 -28.21 -0.40
C ASP A 472 8.51 -27.41 0.04
N VAL A 473 8.63 -26.57 1.08
CA VAL A 473 7.52 -25.72 1.54
C VAL A 473 7.17 -24.65 0.52
N TYR A 474 8.18 -23.97 -0.04
CA TYR A 474 7.96 -22.97 -1.09
C TYR A 474 7.50 -23.63 -2.39
N ALA A 475 8.04 -24.80 -2.73
CA ALA A 475 7.60 -25.55 -3.91
C ALA A 475 6.13 -25.98 -3.80
N SER A 476 5.73 -26.55 -2.66
CA SER A 476 4.33 -26.91 -2.37
C SER A 476 3.40 -25.69 -2.40
N PHE A 477 3.83 -24.58 -1.79
CA PHE A 477 3.05 -23.35 -1.81
C PHE A 477 2.88 -22.79 -3.22
N ALA A 478 3.94 -22.78 -4.04
CA ALA A 478 3.86 -22.33 -5.43
C ALA A 478 2.90 -23.19 -6.25
N ALA A 479 2.85 -24.50 -5.99
CA ALA A 479 1.91 -25.43 -6.59
C ALA A 479 0.44 -25.11 -6.20
N ASP A 480 0.16 -24.85 -4.92
CA ASP A 480 -1.17 -24.44 -4.46
C ASP A 480 -1.61 -23.11 -5.09
N VAL A 481 -0.69 -22.14 -5.17
CA VAL A 481 -0.93 -20.86 -5.85
C VAL A 481 -1.24 -21.09 -7.33
N ALA A 482 -0.51 -21.97 -8.00
CA ALA A 482 -0.70 -22.28 -9.42
C ALA A 482 -2.07 -22.90 -9.69
N ALA A 483 -2.49 -23.87 -8.87
CA ALA A 483 -3.80 -24.51 -8.99
C ALA A 483 -4.95 -23.51 -8.80
N LEU A 484 -4.87 -22.66 -7.77
CA LEU A 484 -5.88 -21.62 -7.53
C LEU A 484 -5.87 -20.55 -8.62
N TYR A 485 -4.69 -20.13 -9.09
CA TYR A 485 -4.57 -19.17 -10.19
C TYR A 485 -5.19 -19.71 -11.48
N GLN A 486 -4.94 -20.98 -11.82
CA GLN A 486 -5.55 -21.65 -12.97
C GLN A 486 -7.08 -21.61 -12.91
N ARG A 487 -7.67 -21.91 -11.74
CA ARG A 487 -9.12 -21.81 -11.53
C ARG A 487 -9.63 -20.39 -11.80
N LEU A 488 -8.94 -19.38 -11.25
CA LEU A 488 -9.29 -17.96 -11.39
C LEU A 488 -9.19 -17.42 -12.83
N VAL A 489 -8.31 -17.97 -13.67
CA VAL A 489 -8.18 -17.56 -15.09
C VAL A 489 -8.97 -18.43 -16.06
N SER A 490 -9.53 -19.55 -15.62
CA SER A 490 -10.30 -20.47 -16.47
C SER A 490 -11.60 -19.86 -17.02
N GLY A 491 -12.13 -18.82 -16.35
CA GLY A 491 -13.42 -18.22 -16.68
C GLY A 491 -14.64 -19.08 -16.31
N LYS A 492 -14.45 -20.24 -15.67
CA LYS A 492 -15.54 -21.13 -15.23
C LYS A 492 -16.25 -20.62 -13.97
N GLN A 493 -15.51 -19.93 -13.10
CA GLN A 493 -15.98 -19.37 -11.83
C GLN A 493 -15.43 -17.95 -11.67
N THR A 494 -16.18 -17.11 -10.97
CA THR A 494 -15.71 -15.82 -10.46
C THR A 494 -14.70 -16.03 -9.33
N ALA A 495 -13.96 -14.98 -8.98
CA ALA A 495 -13.10 -15.00 -7.82
C ALA A 495 -13.90 -15.28 -6.53
N MET A 496 -15.07 -14.66 -6.37
CA MET A 496 -15.91 -14.87 -5.18
C MET A 496 -16.43 -16.32 -5.04
N GLU A 497 -16.83 -16.94 -6.17
CA GLU A 497 -17.21 -18.35 -6.20
C GLU A 497 -16.02 -19.26 -5.88
N THR A 498 -14.85 -18.95 -6.45
CA THR A 498 -13.61 -19.69 -6.16
C THR A 498 -13.29 -19.63 -4.66
N LEU A 499 -13.38 -18.46 -4.02
CA LEU A 499 -13.19 -18.32 -2.58
C LEU A 499 -14.22 -19.15 -1.79
N SER A 500 -15.49 -19.07 -2.16
CA SER A 500 -16.57 -19.82 -1.50
C SER A 500 -16.33 -21.33 -1.53
N ASP A 501 -15.79 -21.83 -2.64
CA ASP A 501 -15.41 -23.24 -2.79
C ASP A 501 -14.15 -23.60 -1.99
N VAL A 502 -13.17 -22.70 -1.90
CA VAL A 502 -11.99 -22.89 -1.04
C VAL A 502 -12.44 -23.01 0.42
N LEU A 503 -13.24 -22.08 0.91
CA LEU A 503 -13.78 -22.11 2.27
C LEU A 503 -14.57 -23.38 2.56
N ARG A 504 -15.38 -23.86 1.60
CA ARG A 504 -16.16 -25.09 1.79
C ARG A 504 -15.31 -26.36 1.85
N ASN A 505 -14.19 -26.42 1.13
CA ASN A 505 -13.46 -27.66 0.87
C ASN A 505 -12.01 -27.67 1.40
N HIS A 506 -11.60 -26.66 2.17
CA HIS A 506 -10.22 -26.54 2.66
C HIS A 506 -9.81 -27.71 3.57
N GLU A 507 -10.74 -28.33 4.29
CA GLU A 507 -10.47 -29.48 5.17
C GLU A 507 -10.19 -30.79 4.41
N THR A 508 -10.71 -30.94 3.18
CA THR A 508 -10.63 -32.21 2.42
C THR A 508 -9.59 -32.18 1.31
N SER A 509 -8.84 -31.08 1.15
CA SER A 509 -7.96 -30.83 -0.01
C SER A 509 -8.66 -30.90 -1.38
N GLU A 510 -10.00 -31.03 -1.42
CA GLU A 510 -10.79 -31.09 -2.66
C GLU A 510 -10.92 -29.72 -3.35
N TYR A 511 -10.33 -28.67 -2.76
CA TYR A 511 -10.26 -27.34 -3.36
C TYR A 511 -9.26 -27.26 -4.54
N LEU A 512 -8.29 -28.19 -4.63
CA LEU A 512 -7.27 -28.20 -5.68
C LEU A 512 -7.72 -28.87 -6.98
N GLY A 513 -8.88 -29.53 -7.01
CA GLY A 513 -9.06 -30.65 -7.92
C GLY A 513 -8.16 -31.82 -7.47
N THR A 514 -8.33 -33.01 -8.03
CA THR A 514 -7.62 -34.22 -7.52
C THR A 514 -6.11 -34.00 -7.53
N LYS A 515 -5.39 -34.43 -6.47
CA LYS A 515 -3.92 -34.25 -6.27
C LYS A 515 -3.03 -34.64 -7.48
N GLU A 516 -3.56 -35.40 -8.43
CA GLU A 516 -2.94 -35.79 -9.69
C GLU A 516 -2.86 -34.65 -10.73
N GLU A 517 -3.59 -33.53 -10.55
CA GLU A 517 -3.60 -32.38 -11.48
C GLU A 517 -2.44 -31.39 -11.28
N VAL A 518 -1.75 -31.48 -10.13
CA VAL A 518 -0.72 -30.52 -9.67
C VAL A 518 0.70 -31.12 -9.70
N ALA A 519 0.84 -32.44 -9.67
CA ALA A 519 2.10 -33.16 -9.83
C ALA A 519 2.42 -33.40 -11.32
#